data_AF-A0A7V9U6G8-F1
#
_entry.id   AF-A0A7V9U6G8-F1
#
_cell.length_a   1.000
_cell.length_b   1.000
_cell.length_c   1.000
_cell.angle_alpha   90.00
_cell.angle_beta   90.00
_cell.angle_gamma   90.00
#
_symmetry.space_group_name_H-M   'P 1'
#
loop_
_entity.id
_entity.type
_entity.pdbx_description
1 polymer ?
#
loop_
_entity_poly.entity_id
_entity_poly.type
_entity_poly.pdbx_seq_one_letter_code
_entity_poly.pdbx_strand_id
1 'polypeptide(L)'
;LEPVGNLRPASKLRYLRELSACLKTAIGDRYLEVNPVPSFTKERKLKAPKRGKAPFEDAELEQLWTELAKVEPVYLYASRFSAETGARLGELSALDWPNVDLLNGRVRIEAQYNARDGLLEPKDREPRTIFLTPHAKKVLDEWIGVVGVQDEGPVFPNSDGGGRLGMRVLQRRFADAMTDAGIPKQHPELSLPRSFHSLRYTTSVLMQRRGFHPRLIEATLGHGSLELTYGVYGGWTPEMLAQEAARHQEA
;
A
#
# COMPACT_ATOMS: atom_id res chain seq x y z
N LEU A 1 -12.99 30.68 -23.14
CA LEU A 1 -13.48 29.59 -22.26
C LEU A 1 -12.52 29.47 -21.10
N GLU A 2 -12.89 29.98 -19.93
CA GLU A 2 -12.06 29.94 -18.74
C GLU A 2 -11.64 28.51 -18.38
N PRO A 3 -10.41 28.30 -17.87
CA PRO A 3 -9.99 26.99 -17.43
C PRO A 3 -10.87 26.55 -16.26
N VAL A 4 -11.55 25.41 -16.42
CA VAL A 4 -12.34 24.75 -15.37
C VAL A 4 -11.42 24.41 -14.20
N GLY A 5 -11.25 25.35 -13.26
CA GLY A 5 -10.55 25.23 -11.98
C GLY A 5 -9.11 24.70 -12.01
N ASN A 6 -8.34 25.09 -11.00
CA ASN A 6 -6.96 24.61 -10.81
C ASN A 6 -6.89 23.17 -10.22
N LEU A 7 -7.85 22.31 -10.57
CA LEU A 7 -7.94 20.94 -10.07
C LEU A 7 -6.99 20.00 -10.84
N ARG A 8 -6.37 19.08 -10.10
CA ARG A 8 -5.57 18.00 -10.70
C ARG A 8 -6.42 17.15 -11.66
N PRO A 9 -5.87 16.61 -12.76
CA PRO A 9 -6.62 15.79 -13.72
C PRO A 9 -7.39 14.62 -13.09
N ALA A 10 -6.78 13.96 -12.10
CA ALA A 10 -7.42 12.89 -11.33
C ALA A 10 -8.72 13.34 -10.64
N SER A 11 -8.70 14.52 -10.03
CA SER A 11 -9.86 15.11 -9.34
C SER A 11 -10.95 15.48 -10.33
N LYS A 12 -10.60 16.09 -11.47
CA LYS A 12 -11.56 16.39 -12.56
C LYS A 12 -12.31 15.14 -13.01
N LEU A 13 -11.57 14.05 -13.26
CA LEU A 13 -12.15 12.78 -13.68
C LEU A 13 -12.93 12.04 -12.58
N ARG A 14 -12.68 12.34 -11.30
CA ARG A 14 -13.49 11.80 -10.20
C ARG A 14 -14.87 12.49 -10.19
N TYR A 15 -14.90 13.82 -10.19
CA TYR A 15 -16.15 14.58 -10.22
C TYR A 15 -16.98 14.28 -11.47
N LEU A 16 -16.34 14.15 -12.64
CA LEU A 16 -17.04 13.74 -13.85
C LEU A 16 -17.64 12.32 -13.73
N ARG A 17 -16.98 11.39 -13.02
CA ARG A 17 -17.55 10.06 -12.76
C ARG A 17 -18.78 10.12 -11.85
N GLU A 18 -18.71 10.90 -10.78
CA GLU A 18 -19.85 11.13 -9.87
C GLU A 18 -21.02 11.76 -10.63
N LEU A 19 -20.77 12.82 -11.39
CA LEU A 19 -21.77 13.44 -12.26
C LEU A 19 -22.34 12.44 -13.27
N SER A 20 -21.48 11.67 -13.93
CA SER A 20 -21.91 10.66 -14.90
C SER A 20 -22.83 9.61 -14.26
N ALA A 21 -22.57 9.21 -13.01
CA ALA A 21 -23.43 8.30 -12.26
C ALA A 21 -24.81 8.93 -12.01
N CYS A 22 -24.88 10.17 -11.53
CA CYS A 22 -26.16 10.88 -11.35
C CYS A 22 -26.94 11.00 -12.66
N LEU A 23 -26.28 11.37 -13.76
CA LEU A 23 -26.93 11.52 -15.06
C LEU A 23 -27.37 10.17 -15.66
N LYS A 24 -26.69 9.06 -15.33
CA LYS A 24 -27.16 7.71 -15.70
C LYS A 24 -28.47 7.36 -14.99
N THR A 25 -28.59 7.69 -13.70
CA THR A 25 -29.85 7.52 -12.97
C THR A 25 -30.96 8.36 -13.61
N ALA A 26 -30.67 9.63 -13.91
CA ALA A 26 -31.63 10.51 -14.57
C ALA A 26 -32.09 10.01 -15.96
N ILE A 27 -31.25 9.30 -16.70
CA ILE A 27 -31.64 8.62 -17.95
C ILE A 27 -32.56 7.43 -17.67
N GLY A 28 -32.25 6.63 -16.64
CA GLY A 28 -33.12 5.54 -16.19
C GLY A 28 -34.52 6.03 -15.82
N ASP A 29 -34.59 7.19 -15.15
CA ASP A 29 -35.84 7.85 -14.75
C ASP A 29 -36.46 8.72 -15.87
N ARG A 30 -35.85 8.73 -17.06
CA ARG A 30 -36.29 9.48 -18.26
C ARG A 30 -36.34 11.00 -18.11
N TYR A 31 -35.62 11.58 -17.16
CA TYR A 31 -35.40 13.04 -17.09
C TYR A 31 -34.43 13.54 -18.16
N LEU A 32 -33.59 12.65 -18.71
CA LEU A 32 -32.63 12.93 -19.76
C LEU A 32 -32.58 11.80 -20.77
N GLU A 33 -32.25 12.11 -22.02
CA GLU A 33 -32.10 11.11 -23.08
C GLU A 33 -30.66 10.56 -23.15
N VAL A 34 -29.66 11.42 -22.91
CA VAL A 34 -28.24 11.09 -23.15
C VAL A 34 -27.37 11.61 -22.01
N ASN A 35 -26.30 10.87 -21.70
CA ASN A 35 -25.27 11.30 -20.77
C ASN A 35 -24.16 12.05 -21.55
N PRO A 36 -23.97 13.37 -21.36
CA PRO A 36 -22.96 14.13 -22.10
C PRO A 36 -21.53 13.93 -21.57
N VAL A 37 -21.34 13.36 -20.38
CA VAL A 37 -20.03 13.28 -19.73
C VAL A 37 -18.99 12.49 -20.53
N PRO A 38 -19.30 11.32 -21.12
CA PRO A 38 -18.34 10.60 -21.95
C PRO A 38 -17.83 11.43 -23.13
N SER A 39 -18.72 12.11 -23.85
CA SER A 39 -18.38 12.98 -24.99
C SER A 39 -17.54 14.17 -24.55
N PHE A 40 -17.95 14.87 -23.47
CA PHE A 40 -17.20 15.97 -22.88
C PHE A 40 -15.78 15.56 -22.47
N THR A 41 -15.64 14.40 -21.84
CA THR A 41 -14.33 13.88 -21.40
C THR A 41 -13.41 13.62 -22.60
N LYS A 42 -13.96 13.08 -23.69
CA LYS A 42 -13.25 12.79 -24.93
C LYS A 42 -12.80 14.08 -25.64
N GLU A 43 -13.70 15.04 -25.82
CA GLU A 43 -13.42 16.33 -26.47
C GLU A 43 -12.34 17.13 -25.75
N ARG A 44 -12.38 17.12 -24.41
CA ARG A 44 -11.37 17.78 -23.57
C ARG A 44 -10.06 16.98 -23.46
N LYS A 45 -9.95 15.83 -24.11
CA LYS A 45 -8.79 14.92 -24.07
C LYS A 45 -8.33 14.64 -22.63
N LEU A 46 -9.28 14.54 -21.70
CA LEU A 46 -8.97 14.29 -20.30
C LEU A 46 -8.50 12.84 -20.14
N LYS A 47 -7.19 12.64 -20.03
CA LYS A 47 -6.61 11.33 -19.80
C LYS A 47 -6.66 10.97 -18.33
N ALA A 48 -7.09 9.74 -18.05
CA ALA A 48 -6.91 9.17 -16.72
C ALA A 48 -5.41 9.14 -16.40
N PRO A 49 -4.99 9.59 -15.20
CA PRO A 49 -3.61 9.40 -14.78
C PRO A 49 -3.30 7.90 -14.78
N LYS A 50 -2.05 7.54 -15.09
CA LYS A 50 -1.57 6.17 -14.88
C LYS A 50 -1.90 5.78 -13.43
N ARG A 51 -2.59 4.65 -13.27
CA ARG A 51 -2.96 4.12 -11.96
C ARG A 51 -1.77 3.38 -11.36
N GLY A 52 -1.69 3.35 -10.03
CA GLY A 52 -0.68 2.58 -9.30
C GLY A 52 0.45 3.44 -8.72
N LYS A 53 1.46 2.73 -8.21
CA LYS A 53 2.68 3.26 -7.62
C LYS A 53 3.87 2.49 -8.18
N ALA A 54 5.01 3.16 -8.31
CA ALA A 54 6.27 2.49 -8.60
C ALA A 54 6.79 1.75 -7.36
N PRO A 55 7.47 0.60 -7.51
CA PRO A 55 8.12 -0.07 -6.41
C PRO A 55 9.45 0.64 -6.10
N PHE A 56 10.13 0.17 -5.06
CA PHE A 56 11.53 0.48 -4.79
C PHE A 56 12.38 -0.74 -5.14
N GLU A 57 13.60 -0.51 -5.57
CA GLU A 57 14.59 -1.59 -5.71
C GLU A 57 15.36 -1.79 -4.39
N ASP A 58 16.03 -2.93 -4.23
CA ASP A 58 16.69 -3.30 -2.96
C ASP A 58 17.71 -2.25 -2.49
N ALA A 59 18.53 -1.73 -3.41
CA ALA A 59 19.49 -0.65 -3.10
C ALA A 59 18.80 0.65 -2.67
N GLU A 60 17.62 0.97 -3.22
CA GLU A 60 16.86 2.15 -2.80
C GLU A 60 16.27 1.97 -1.39
N LEU A 61 15.81 0.75 -1.08
CA LEU A 61 15.34 0.42 0.26
C LEU A 61 16.47 0.55 1.30
N GLU A 62 17.68 0.07 1.00
CA GLU A 62 18.84 0.21 1.88
C GLU A 62 19.17 1.68 2.20
N GLN A 63 19.19 2.55 1.17
CA GLN A 63 19.40 3.98 1.38
C GLN A 63 18.27 4.60 2.20
N LEU A 64 17.02 4.22 1.92
CA LEU A 64 15.87 4.71 2.65
C LEU A 64 15.88 4.29 4.13
N TRP A 65 16.31 3.08 4.45
CA TRP A 65 16.49 2.62 5.82
C TRP A 65 17.61 3.37 6.53
N THR A 66 18.71 3.65 5.84
CA THR A 66 19.81 4.48 6.36
C THR A 66 19.33 5.87 6.77
N GLU A 67 18.51 6.52 5.94
CA GLU A 67 17.97 7.85 6.26
C GLU A 67 16.90 7.79 7.37
N LEU A 68 16.02 6.79 7.36
CA LEU A 68 15.02 6.61 8.42
C LEU A 68 15.64 6.23 9.78
N ALA A 69 16.82 5.62 9.79
CA ALA A 69 17.55 5.33 11.03
C ALA A 69 18.06 6.60 11.75
N LYS A 70 18.10 7.76 11.07
CA LYS A 70 18.52 9.05 11.65
C LYS A 70 17.39 9.77 12.40
N VAL A 71 16.14 9.28 12.28
CA VAL A 71 14.96 9.83 12.96
C VAL A 71 14.47 8.88 14.07
N GLU A 72 13.27 9.08 14.57
CA GLU A 72 12.70 8.24 15.63
C GLU A 72 12.51 6.78 15.13
N PRO A 73 12.98 5.76 15.90
CA PRO A 73 13.03 4.36 15.44
C PRO A 73 11.70 3.79 14.93
N VAL A 74 10.57 4.21 15.49
CA VAL A 74 9.24 3.72 15.08
C VAL A 74 8.96 3.94 13.60
N TYR A 75 9.46 5.04 13.01
CA TYR A 75 9.26 5.33 11.59
C TYR A 75 10.06 4.38 10.69
N LEU A 76 11.25 3.98 11.11
CA LEU A 76 12.06 2.97 10.44
C LEU A 76 11.36 1.61 10.48
N TYR A 77 11.02 1.12 11.68
CA TYR A 77 10.49 -0.24 11.85
C TYR A 77 9.08 -0.39 11.28
N ALA A 78 8.21 0.61 11.40
CA ALA A 78 6.91 0.60 10.74
C ALA A 78 7.04 0.56 9.20
N SER A 79 8.04 1.26 8.64
CA SER A 79 8.30 1.25 7.20
C SER A 79 8.90 -0.07 6.73
N ARG A 80 9.88 -0.63 7.45
CA ARG A 80 10.44 -1.96 7.14
C ARG A 80 9.38 -3.05 7.22
N PHE A 81 8.55 -3.03 8.26
CA PHE A 81 7.47 -4.00 8.41
C PHE A 81 6.44 -3.88 7.28
N SER A 82 6.10 -2.66 6.85
CA SER A 82 5.28 -2.40 5.66
C SER A 82 5.91 -2.94 4.36
N ALA A 83 7.24 -2.82 4.20
CA ALA A 83 7.95 -3.34 3.04
C ALA A 83 7.93 -4.88 2.98
N GLU A 84 8.01 -5.55 4.12
CA GLU A 84 8.00 -7.01 4.22
C GLU A 84 6.59 -7.62 4.13
N THR A 85 5.56 -6.91 4.61
CA THR A 85 4.20 -7.45 4.76
C THR A 85 3.16 -6.79 3.86
N GLY A 86 3.49 -5.65 3.26
CA GLY A 86 2.56 -4.84 2.48
C GLY A 86 1.43 -4.22 3.30
N ALA A 87 1.57 -4.14 4.64
CA ALA A 87 0.59 -3.53 5.51
C ALA A 87 0.29 -2.06 5.13
N ARG A 88 -0.98 -1.68 5.15
CA ARG A 88 -1.40 -0.30 4.86
C ARG A 88 -1.12 0.60 6.06
N LEU A 89 -0.99 1.90 5.83
CA LEU A 89 -0.76 2.88 6.92
C LEU A 89 -1.79 2.80 8.05
N GLY A 90 -3.08 2.66 7.71
CA GLY A 90 -4.12 2.52 8.72
C GLY A 90 -4.04 1.20 9.48
N GLU A 91 -3.58 0.13 8.81
CA GLU A 91 -3.38 -1.19 9.42
C GLU A 91 -2.18 -1.16 10.39
N LEU A 92 -1.06 -0.54 9.99
CA LEU A 92 0.10 -0.34 10.87
C LEU A 92 -0.24 0.46 12.12
N SER A 93 -1.06 1.51 11.98
CA SER A 93 -1.48 2.37 13.08
C SER A 93 -2.51 1.68 14.01
N ALA A 94 -3.30 0.74 13.48
CA ALA A 94 -4.25 -0.05 14.25
C ALA A 94 -3.65 -1.33 14.86
N LEU A 95 -2.44 -1.73 14.46
CA LEU A 95 -1.86 -3.00 14.89
C LEU A 95 -1.45 -2.95 16.35
N ASP A 96 -1.99 -3.88 17.14
CA ASP A 96 -1.71 -4.05 18.56
C ASP A 96 -1.00 -5.39 18.84
N TRP A 97 -0.23 -5.46 19.92
CA TRP A 97 0.55 -6.64 20.30
C TRP A 97 -0.27 -7.93 20.42
N PRO A 98 -1.52 -7.93 20.94
CA PRO A 98 -2.38 -9.13 20.97
C PRO A 98 -2.70 -9.73 19.59
N ASN A 99 -2.46 -8.99 18.51
CA ASN A 99 -2.62 -9.43 17.13
C ASN A 99 -1.33 -9.95 16.48
N VAL A 100 -0.23 -10.04 17.24
CA VAL A 100 1.06 -10.52 16.79
C VAL A 100 1.40 -11.84 17.48
N ASP A 101 1.50 -12.91 16.70
CA ASP A 101 1.93 -14.23 17.15
C ASP A 101 3.27 -14.56 16.47
N LEU A 102 4.38 -14.16 17.09
CA LEU A 102 5.72 -14.39 16.54
C LEU A 102 6.12 -15.88 16.54
N LEU A 103 5.64 -16.64 17.54
CA LEU A 103 5.89 -18.06 17.67
C LEU A 103 5.37 -18.81 16.43
N ASN A 104 4.10 -18.59 16.08
CA ASN A 104 3.49 -19.19 14.89
C ASN A 104 3.74 -18.37 13.61
N GLY A 105 4.37 -17.20 13.72
CA GLY A 105 4.69 -16.33 12.59
C GLY A 105 3.46 -15.77 11.90
N ARG A 106 2.52 -15.21 12.66
CA ARG A 106 1.25 -14.70 12.16
C ARG A 106 0.98 -13.31 12.71
N VAL A 107 0.46 -12.44 11.87
CA VAL A 107 -0.09 -11.14 12.28
C VAL A 107 -1.52 -11.03 11.79
N ARG A 108 -2.44 -10.71 12.68
CA ARG A 108 -3.86 -10.56 12.34
C ARG A 108 -4.18 -9.08 12.10
N ILE A 109 -4.68 -8.77 10.91
CA ILE A 109 -5.10 -7.42 10.55
C ILE A 109 -6.62 -7.36 10.66
N GLU A 110 -7.09 -6.80 11.78
CA GLU A 110 -8.52 -6.73 12.14
C GLU A 110 -9.13 -5.33 12.00
N ALA A 111 -8.29 -4.29 11.95
CA ALA A 111 -8.76 -2.92 11.95
C ALA A 111 -7.86 -2.00 11.11
N GLN A 112 -8.38 -0.81 10.84
CA GLN A 112 -7.62 0.31 10.33
C GLN A 112 -7.86 1.52 11.23
N TYR A 113 -6.82 2.25 11.56
CA TYR A 113 -6.94 3.47 12.33
C TYR A 113 -6.87 4.68 11.39
N ASN A 114 -7.73 5.66 11.63
CA ASN A 114 -7.57 6.98 11.06
C ASN A 114 -7.85 8.05 12.13
N ALA A 115 -7.14 9.17 12.07
CA ALA A 115 -7.23 10.20 13.12
C ALA A 115 -8.58 10.94 13.19
N ARG A 116 -9.45 10.78 12.18
CA ARG A 116 -10.77 11.44 12.12
C ARG A 116 -11.86 10.58 12.76
N ASP A 117 -11.84 9.29 12.46
CA ASP A 117 -12.90 8.32 12.73
C ASP A 117 -12.46 7.26 13.75
N GLY A 118 -11.20 7.28 14.19
CA GLY A 118 -10.65 6.35 15.18
C GLY A 118 -10.34 4.96 14.58
N LEU A 119 -10.53 3.92 15.39
CA LEU A 119 -10.45 2.54 14.94
C LEU A 119 -11.68 2.20 14.10
N LEU A 120 -11.43 1.73 12.88
CA LEU A 120 -12.43 1.28 11.94
C LEU A 120 -12.25 -0.21 11.71
N GLU A 121 -13.34 -0.95 11.84
CA GLU A 121 -13.43 -2.30 11.32
C GLU A 121 -13.26 -2.28 9.79
N PRO A 122 -12.77 -3.37 9.18
CA PRO A 122 -12.44 -3.36 7.77
C PRO A 122 -13.75 -3.27 6.98
N LYS A 123 -13.98 -2.11 6.35
CA LYS A 123 -15.31 -1.66 5.89
C LYS A 123 -16.07 -2.59 4.93
N ASP A 124 -15.43 -3.59 4.33
CA ASP A 124 -16.05 -4.59 3.44
C ASP A 124 -15.15 -5.84 3.31
N ARG A 125 -14.26 -6.12 4.28
CA ARG A 125 -13.24 -7.17 4.15
C ARG A 125 -13.13 -7.97 5.44
N GLU A 126 -13.09 -9.29 5.32
CA GLU A 126 -12.81 -10.13 6.48
C GLU A 126 -11.41 -9.80 7.04
N PRO A 127 -11.24 -9.91 8.37
CA PRO A 127 -9.91 -9.93 8.98
C PRO A 127 -8.99 -10.86 8.20
N ARG A 128 -7.76 -10.42 7.95
CA ARG A 128 -6.78 -11.25 7.24
C ARG A 128 -5.59 -11.54 8.10
N THR A 129 -5.07 -12.76 7.97
CA THR A 129 -3.81 -13.16 8.58
C THR A 129 -2.68 -13.00 7.58
N ILE A 130 -1.66 -12.24 7.99
CA ILE A 130 -0.37 -12.18 7.29
C ILE A 130 0.51 -13.26 7.90
N PHE A 131 0.97 -14.19 7.07
CA PHE A 131 2.00 -15.17 7.45
C PHE A 131 3.38 -14.52 7.31
N LEU A 132 4.08 -14.38 8.43
CA LEU A 132 5.36 -13.70 8.48
C LEU A 132 6.47 -14.56 7.87
N THR A 133 7.18 -13.98 6.91
CA THR A 133 8.45 -14.52 6.41
C THR A 133 9.53 -14.40 7.49
N PRO A 134 10.66 -15.14 7.37
CA PRO A 134 11.80 -14.96 8.28
C PRO A 134 12.31 -13.51 8.33
N HIS A 135 12.28 -12.79 7.20
CA HIS A 135 12.65 -11.37 7.15
C HIS A 135 11.66 -10.48 7.90
N ALA A 136 10.35 -10.71 7.74
CA ALA A 136 9.33 -9.96 8.46
C ALA A 136 9.40 -10.19 9.99
N LYS A 137 9.67 -11.43 10.42
CA LYS A 137 9.91 -11.76 11.84
C LYS A 137 11.12 -11.00 12.38
N LYS A 138 12.24 -11.02 11.65
CA LYS A 138 13.47 -10.31 12.05
C LYS A 138 13.23 -8.82 12.28
N VAL A 139 12.40 -8.16 11.47
CA VAL A 139 12.05 -6.74 11.68
C VAL A 139 11.31 -6.53 13.01
N LEU A 140 10.39 -7.42 13.37
CA LEU A 140 9.69 -7.34 14.65
C LEU A 140 10.60 -7.69 15.83
N ASP A 141 11.48 -8.68 15.70
CA ASP A 141 12.45 -9.03 16.75
C ASP A 141 13.42 -7.88 17.04
N GLU A 142 13.95 -7.23 15.99
CA GLU A 142 14.77 -6.04 16.12
C GLU A 142 13.99 -4.88 16.76
N TRP A 143 12.71 -4.73 16.41
CA TRP A 143 11.85 -3.71 17.01
C TRP A 143 11.58 -3.96 18.49
N ILE A 144 11.29 -5.21 18.89
CA ILE A 144 11.16 -5.63 20.29
C ILE A 144 12.45 -5.34 21.06
N GLY A 145 13.62 -5.54 20.43
CA GLY A 145 14.90 -5.16 21.03
C GLY A 145 15.03 -3.66 21.35
N VAL A 146 14.28 -2.80 20.65
CA VAL A 146 14.27 -1.33 20.87
C VAL A 146 13.22 -0.90 21.90
N VAL A 147 12.00 -1.45 21.85
CA VAL A 147 10.88 -1.03 22.73
C VAL A 147 10.65 -1.92 23.95
N GLY A 148 11.38 -3.02 24.05
CA GLY A 148 11.12 -4.07 25.02
C GLY A 148 9.92 -4.95 24.65
N VAL A 149 9.71 -6.00 25.43
CA VAL A 149 8.54 -6.86 25.29
C VAL A 149 7.31 -6.14 25.83
N GLN A 150 6.21 -6.22 25.08
CA GLN A 150 4.93 -5.61 25.41
C GLN A 150 3.82 -6.63 25.15
N ASP A 151 2.88 -6.76 26.07
CA ASP A 151 1.75 -7.70 25.94
C ASP A 151 0.50 -7.03 25.35
N GLU A 152 0.41 -5.70 25.45
CA GLU A 152 -0.76 -4.92 25.04
C GLU A 152 -0.40 -3.60 24.36
N GLY A 153 -1.41 -2.95 23.77
CA GLY A 153 -1.25 -1.66 23.11
C GLY A 153 -0.64 -1.73 21.71
N PRO A 154 -0.37 -0.57 21.09
CA PRO A 154 0.06 -0.48 19.69
C PRO A 154 1.47 -1.03 19.49
N VAL A 155 1.64 -1.87 18.47
CA VAL A 155 2.96 -2.35 18.03
C VAL A 155 3.84 -1.18 17.60
N PHE A 156 3.25 -0.22 16.89
CA PHE A 156 3.91 1.01 16.50
C PHE A 156 3.21 2.19 17.20
N PRO A 157 3.69 2.64 18.38
CA PRO A 157 3.14 3.79 19.06
C PRO A 157 3.52 5.09 18.35
N ASN A 158 2.87 6.19 18.72
CA ASN A 158 3.34 7.52 18.34
C ASN A 158 4.69 7.83 19.04
N SER A 159 5.51 8.68 18.44
CA SER A 159 6.87 8.96 18.96
C SER A 159 6.88 9.69 20.31
N ASP A 160 5.76 10.29 20.71
CA ASP A 160 5.54 10.90 22.03
C ASP A 160 5.03 9.90 23.08
N GLY A 161 4.87 8.62 22.72
CA GLY A 161 4.42 7.54 23.61
C GLY A 161 2.93 7.55 23.93
N GLY A 162 2.16 8.55 23.46
CA GLY A 162 0.80 8.82 23.93
C GLY A 162 -0.33 8.20 23.10
N GLY A 163 -0.05 7.32 22.14
CA GLY A 163 -1.11 6.74 21.31
C GLY A 163 -0.62 5.99 20.09
N ARG A 164 -1.50 5.88 19.08
CA ARG A 164 -1.25 5.14 17.83
C ARG A 164 -0.39 5.93 16.85
N LEU A 165 0.38 5.23 16.02
CA LEU A 165 1.25 5.83 15.01
C LEU A 165 0.54 6.88 14.15
N GLY A 166 1.05 8.12 14.20
CA GLY A 166 0.52 9.21 13.39
C GLY A 166 0.80 9.02 11.89
N MET A 167 -0.18 8.56 11.12
CA MET A 167 -0.04 8.27 9.68
C MET A 167 0.54 9.44 8.86
N ARG A 168 0.11 10.69 9.15
CA ARG A 168 0.62 11.88 8.46
C ARG A 168 2.08 12.16 8.77
N VAL A 169 2.49 11.92 10.01
CA VAL A 169 3.87 12.12 10.45
C VAL A 169 4.76 11.07 9.81
N LEU A 170 4.36 9.79 9.84
CA LEU A 170 5.06 8.70 9.16
C LEU A 170 5.23 8.98 7.66
N GLN A 171 4.15 9.41 6.97
CA GLN A 171 4.24 9.76 5.55
C GLN A 171 5.20 10.92 5.27
N ARG A 172 5.24 11.93 6.15
CA ARG A 172 6.16 13.06 6.03
C ARG A 172 7.59 12.60 6.24
N ARG A 173 7.89 11.92 7.34
CA ARG A 173 9.24 11.39 7.64
C ARG A 173 9.76 10.46 6.54
N PHE A 174 8.89 9.61 6.00
CA PHE A 174 9.22 8.77 4.85
C PHE A 174 9.54 9.59 3.59
N ALA A 175 8.79 10.65 3.31
CA ALA A 175 9.04 11.50 2.16
C ALA A 175 10.30 12.36 2.31
N ASP A 176 10.63 12.76 3.55
CA ASP A 176 11.87 13.45 3.88
C ASP A 176 13.06 12.50 3.66
N ALA A 177 13.01 11.29 4.23
CA ALA A 177 14.04 10.26 4.03
C ALA A 177 14.23 9.86 2.56
N MET A 178 13.15 9.79 1.76
CA MET A 178 13.27 9.64 0.31
C MET A 178 14.06 10.77 -0.34
N THR A 179 13.85 12.01 0.12
CA THR A 179 14.53 13.20 -0.43
C THR A 179 16.01 13.15 -0.07
N ASP A 180 16.33 12.82 1.17
CA ASP A 180 17.71 12.74 1.68
C ASP A 180 18.48 11.57 1.03
N ALA A 181 17.80 10.46 0.73
CA ALA A 181 18.35 9.32 0.00
C ALA A 181 18.49 9.56 -1.52
N GLY A 182 18.07 10.73 -2.02
CA GLY A 182 18.10 11.04 -3.45
C GLY A 182 17.09 10.25 -4.30
N ILE A 183 16.05 9.68 -3.69
CA ILE A 183 15.04 8.86 -4.36
C ILE A 183 13.90 9.75 -4.88
N PRO A 184 13.73 9.92 -6.21
CA PRO A 184 12.71 10.84 -6.73
C PRO A 184 11.28 10.37 -6.43
N LYS A 185 10.40 11.33 -6.09
CA LYS A 185 8.96 11.10 -5.84
C LYS A 185 8.18 10.62 -7.07
N GLN A 186 8.80 10.64 -8.24
CA GLN A 186 8.31 10.02 -9.46
C GLN A 186 9.39 9.08 -9.98
N HIS A 187 9.03 7.84 -10.30
CA HIS A 187 9.98 6.88 -10.82
C HIS A 187 10.45 7.31 -12.22
N PRO A 188 11.76 7.29 -12.51
CA PRO A 188 12.32 7.85 -13.74
C PRO A 188 11.73 7.22 -15.01
N GLU A 189 11.63 5.90 -15.04
CA GLU A 189 11.16 5.17 -16.24
C GLU A 189 9.63 5.03 -16.28
N LEU A 190 9.04 4.47 -15.22
CA LEU A 190 7.59 4.21 -15.16
C LEU A 190 6.74 5.49 -15.14
N SER A 191 7.33 6.60 -14.72
CA SER A 191 6.64 7.88 -14.48
C SER A 191 5.49 7.76 -13.47
N LEU A 192 5.54 6.74 -12.60
CA LEU A 192 4.56 6.50 -11.53
C LEU A 192 5.03 7.16 -10.22
N PRO A 193 4.11 7.63 -9.36
CA PRO A 193 4.49 8.26 -8.11
C PRO A 193 5.07 7.24 -7.12
N ARG A 194 6.05 7.70 -6.32
CA ARG A 194 6.63 7.00 -5.18
C ARG A 194 6.26 7.69 -3.86
N SER A 195 5.95 6.87 -2.86
CA SER A 195 5.48 7.31 -1.53
C SER A 195 5.49 6.13 -0.56
N PHE A 196 5.10 6.31 0.69
CA PHE A 196 4.96 5.18 1.63
C PHE A 196 4.15 4.00 1.06
N HIS A 197 3.03 4.27 0.37
CA HIS A 197 2.21 3.21 -0.22
C HIS A 197 2.91 2.43 -1.36
N SER A 198 4.04 2.92 -1.88
CA SER A 198 4.89 2.17 -2.81
C SER A 198 5.55 0.98 -2.16
N LEU A 199 5.79 0.99 -0.84
CA LEU A 199 6.33 -0.16 -0.12
C LEU A 199 5.49 -1.41 -0.35
N ARG A 200 4.17 -1.26 -0.32
CA ARG A 200 3.24 -2.36 -0.60
C ARG A 200 3.33 -2.90 -2.04
N TYR A 201 3.56 -2.02 -3.03
CA TYR A 201 3.82 -2.46 -4.41
C TYR A 201 5.17 -3.16 -4.50
N THR A 202 6.15 -2.68 -3.75
CA THR A 202 7.47 -3.29 -3.61
C THR A 202 7.34 -4.70 -3.03
N THR A 203 6.59 -4.89 -1.94
CA THR A 203 6.29 -6.22 -1.37
C THR A 203 5.71 -7.16 -2.43
N SER A 204 4.72 -6.69 -3.19
CA SER A 204 4.08 -7.48 -4.25
C SER A 204 5.06 -7.92 -5.33
N VAL A 205 5.92 -7.01 -5.79
CA VAL A 205 6.95 -7.29 -6.80
C VAL A 205 8.01 -8.24 -6.25
N LEU A 206 8.49 -8.02 -5.02
CA LEU A 206 9.50 -8.86 -4.39
C LEU A 206 8.98 -10.27 -4.12
N MET A 207 7.76 -10.42 -3.62
CA MET A 207 7.14 -11.74 -3.41
C MET A 207 6.99 -12.49 -4.73
N GLN A 208 6.57 -11.80 -5.80
CA GLN A 208 6.52 -12.40 -7.14
C GLN A 208 7.91 -12.83 -7.59
N ARG A 209 8.90 -11.92 -7.62
CA ARG A 209 10.29 -12.22 -8.01
C ARG A 209 10.91 -13.39 -7.25
N ARG A 210 10.53 -13.57 -5.98
CA ARG A 210 10.98 -14.68 -5.12
C ARG A 210 10.17 -15.99 -5.29
N GLY A 211 9.22 -16.03 -6.22
CA GLY A 211 8.42 -17.22 -6.54
C GLY A 211 7.44 -17.63 -5.43
N PHE A 212 6.91 -16.67 -4.67
CA PHE A 212 5.90 -16.93 -3.65
C PHE A 212 4.57 -17.30 -4.29
N HIS A 213 3.94 -18.38 -3.84
CA HIS A 213 2.66 -18.86 -4.37
C HIS A 213 1.61 -17.73 -4.47
N PRO A 214 0.87 -17.58 -5.59
CA PRO A 214 -0.01 -16.42 -5.81
C PRO A 214 -1.07 -16.23 -4.72
N ARG A 215 -1.62 -17.34 -4.19
CA ARG A 215 -2.58 -17.33 -3.06
C ARG A 215 -1.98 -16.72 -1.79
N LEU A 216 -0.68 -16.93 -1.54
CA LEU A 216 0.00 -16.34 -0.39
C LEU A 216 0.19 -14.83 -0.58
N ILE A 217 0.58 -14.40 -1.79
CA ILE A 217 0.66 -12.97 -2.13
C ILE A 217 -0.71 -12.30 -1.96
N GLU A 218 -1.76 -12.95 -2.46
CA GLU A 218 -3.14 -12.49 -2.33
C GLU A 218 -3.60 -12.41 -0.88
N ALA A 219 -3.32 -13.43 -0.06
CA ALA A 219 -3.69 -13.44 1.36
C ALA A 219 -2.95 -12.35 2.15
N THR A 220 -1.66 -12.14 1.87
CA THR A 220 -0.84 -11.11 2.54
C THR A 220 -1.31 -9.70 2.19
N LEU A 221 -1.48 -9.43 0.90
CA LEU A 221 -1.83 -8.09 0.42
C LEU A 221 -3.36 -7.85 0.54
N GLY A 222 -4.18 -8.78 0.09
CA GLY A 222 -5.61 -8.63 -0.15
C GLY A 222 -5.92 -8.28 -1.61
N HIS A 223 -7.04 -8.83 -2.11
CA HIS A 223 -7.44 -8.94 -3.53
C HIS A 223 -7.06 -7.76 -4.46
N GLY A 224 -7.48 -6.53 -4.14
CA GLY A 224 -7.34 -5.39 -5.06
C GLY A 224 -5.91 -4.92 -5.35
N SER A 225 -4.90 -5.44 -4.64
CA SER A 225 -3.50 -5.06 -4.84
C SER A 225 -2.78 -5.94 -5.86
N LEU A 226 -3.24 -7.17 -5.99
CA LEU A 226 -2.62 -8.16 -6.85
C LEU A 226 -2.91 -7.84 -8.32
N GLU A 227 -4.17 -7.53 -8.66
CA GLU A 227 -4.57 -7.04 -10.00
C GLU A 227 -3.75 -5.80 -10.44
N LEU A 228 -3.53 -4.86 -9.52
CA LEU A 228 -2.76 -3.64 -9.80
C LEU A 228 -1.28 -3.94 -10.05
N THR A 229 -0.69 -4.95 -9.40
CA THR A 229 0.70 -5.34 -9.65
C THR A 229 0.85 -6.16 -10.92
N TYR A 230 -0.02 -7.16 -11.16
CA TYR A 230 0.00 -7.98 -12.37
C TYR A 230 -0.10 -7.13 -13.64
N GLY A 231 -1.03 -6.17 -13.68
CA GLY A 231 -1.24 -5.32 -14.85
C GLY A 231 -0.12 -4.31 -15.14
N VAL A 232 0.76 -4.02 -14.17
CA VAL A 232 1.84 -3.00 -14.32
C VAL A 232 3.22 -3.65 -14.46
N TYR A 233 3.49 -4.75 -13.76
CA TYR A 233 4.83 -5.36 -13.69
C TYR A 233 4.94 -6.70 -14.40
N GLY A 234 3.89 -7.13 -15.10
CA GLY A 234 3.99 -8.31 -15.97
C GLY A 234 4.14 -9.61 -15.20
N GLY A 235 3.36 -9.77 -14.13
CA GLY A 235 3.05 -11.06 -13.49
C GLY A 235 4.19 -12.07 -13.29
N TRP A 236 3.82 -13.34 -13.32
CA TRP A 236 4.74 -14.47 -13.34
C TRP A 236 5.26 -14.67 -14.76
N THR A 237 6.58 -14.74 -14.93
CA THR A 237 7.18 -15.03 -16.22
C THR A 237 7.02 -16.52 -16.58
N PRO A 238 7.13 -16.91 -17.87
CA PRO A 238 7.13 -18.31 -18.27
C PRO A 238 8.12 -19.18 -17.48
N GLU A 239 9.30 -18.64 -17.15
CA GLU A 239 10.31 -19.34 -16.35
C GLU A 239 9.82 -19.61 -14.93
N MET A 240 9.14 -18.64 -14.30
CA MET A 240 8.58 -18.79 -12.95
C MET A 240 7.43 -19.79 -12.93
N LEU A 241 6.59 -19.79 -13.97
CA LEU A 241 5.52 -20.77 -14.14
C LEU A 241 6.08 -22.18 -14.34
N ALA A 242 7.15 -22.33 -15.11
CA ALA A 242 7.85 -23.61 -15.28
C ALA A 242 8.45 -24.09 -13.96
N GLN A 243 9.05 -23.20 -13.17
CA GLN A 243 9.60 -23.53 -11.86
C GLN A 243 8.51 -23.97 -10.87
N GLU A 244 7.33 -23.32 -10.86
CA GLU A 244 6.20 -23.74 -10.03
C GLU A 244 5.67 -25.11 -10.45
N ALA A 245 5.52 -25.35 -11.76
CA ALA A 245 5.10 -26.65 -12.26
C ALA A 245 6.07 -27.77 -11.85
N ALA A 246 7.37 -27.49 -11.83
CA ALA A 246 8.39 -28.45 -11.40
C ALA A 246 8.32 -28.80 -9.90
N ARG A 247 7.85 -27.90 -9.02
CA ARG A 247 7.65 -28.18 -7.58
C ARG A 247 6.66 -29.32 -7.32
N HIS A 248 5.80 -29.62 -8.28
CA HIS A 248 4.76 -30.67 -8.18
C HIS A 248 5.15 -32.00 -8.83
N GLN A 249 6.38 -32.15 -9.33
CA GLN A 249 6.85 -33.41 -9.91
C GLN A 249 7.44 -34.39 -8.87
N GLU A 250 7.61 -33.96 -7.62
CA GLU A 250 8.13 -34.79 -6.51
C GLU A 250 7.05 -35.21 -5.48
N ALA A 251 5.79 -35.38 -5.92
CA ALA A 251 4.70 -35.88 -5.08
C ALA A 251 4.37 -37.34 -5.37
#